data_AF-A0A9D2N177-F1
#
_entry.id   AF-A0A9D2N177-F1
#
_cell.length_a   1.000
_cell.length_b   1.000
_cell.length_c   1.000
_cell.angle_alpha   90.00
_cell.angle_beta   90.00
_cell.angle_gamma   90.00
#
_symmetry.space_group_name_H-M   'P 1'
#
loop_
_entity.id
_entity.type
_entity.pdbx_description
1 polymer ?
#
loop_
_entity_poly.entity_id
_entity_poly.type
_entity_poly.pdbx_seq_one_letter_code
_entity_poly.pdbx_strand_id
1 'polypeptide(L)'
;MKHFNCIVVFSPEKDKVLFCKRAKEPYKSLYNFTGGKVEPGETSMEAAYRELKEETGIRRSDIRLFRLMDLTYYAQKIVLEIYVGRLQSEMPLTEEINALEWLPLTENFADAKKFAGEQNIAHIMNIALQYPLEEENRAEISCGLSGGCSVGIDGCRGGWIAAVISDGMLSLHKFADLNELTEKLPFDSCLIDMVIGLQGNEQQIRPDDMARKILKGKAYTIFTSPCRKAVYGETKEERRKANVRVLHKKLPIQTDAIIPKMREVDEFLQANSQYKNVIQESHPEVCFARLNGSVLMTSKHDSHGIRERAAVIGKYLPEVTEGWISSRSRALKCKKDDIVDSICLAVTANLMLQGRTETIPPEPEADDTGLLMQMVIPREIHQEL
;
A
#
# COMPACT_ATOMS: atom_id res chain seq x y z
N MET A 1 -1.01 -29.94 25.69
CA MET A 1 -2.25 -30.46 25.05
C MET A 1 -1.91 -30.80 23.60
N LYS A 2 -2.71 -31.60 22.90
CA LYS A 2 -2.57 -31.77 21.44
C LYS A 2 -3.24 -30.60 20.73
N HIS A 3 -2.59 -30.02 19.72
CA HIS A 3 -3.12 -28.88 18.97
C HIS A 3 -3.56 -29.36 17.58
N PHE A 4 -4.76 -28.93 17.19
CA PHE A 4 -5.35 -29.19 15.88
C PHE A 4 -5.92 -27.88 15.32
N ASN A 5 -6.08 -27.85 14.00
CA ASN A 5 -6.81 -26.79 13.31
C ASN A 5 -8.02 -27.35 12.53
N CYS A 6 -9.00 -26.50 12.28
CA CYS A 6 -10.08 -26.72 11.31
C CYS A 6 -10.32 -25.43 10.54
N ILE A 7 -10.67 -25.55 9.26
CA ILE A 7 -10.66 -24.43 8.33
C ILE A 7 -12.01 -24.34 7.63
N VAL A 8 -12.73 -23.26 7.85
CA VAL A 8 -13.98 -22.94 7.18
C VAL A 8 -13.65 -22.16 5.91
N VAL A 9 -13.94 -22.74 4.75
CA VAL A 9 -13.66 -22.11 3.45
C VAL A 9 -14.97 -21.80 2.74
N PHE A 10 -15.25 -20.52 2.52
CA PHE A 10 -16.37 -20.07 1.69
C PHE A 10 -15.99 -20.00 0.21
N SER A 11 -16.97 -20.27 -0.66
CA SER A 11 -16.87 -20.04 -2.10
C SER A 11 -16.60 -18.55 -2.41
N PRO A 12 -16.10 -18.21 -3.61
CA PRO A 12 -15.90 -16.83 -4.00
C PRO A 12 -17.15 -15.97 -3.89
N GLU A 13 -18.34 -16.52 -4.06
CA GLU A 13 -19.64 -15.85 -3.96
C GLU A 13 -20.20 -15.86 -2.53
N LYS A 14 -19.53 -16.56 -1.60
CA LYS A 14 -19.98 -16.79 -0.22
C LYS A 14 -21.39 -17.40 -0.14
N ASP A 15 -21.73 -18.27 -1.09
CA ASP A 15 -23.01 -19.00 -1.18
C ASP A 15 -22.89 -20.48 -0.79
N LYS A 16 -21.65 -20.98 -0.68
CA LYS A 16 -21.31 -22.36 -0.34
C LYS A 16 -20.11 -22.40 0.60
N VAL A 17 -19.94 -23.54 1.26
CA VAL A 17 -18.82 -23.83 2.15
C VAL A 17 -18.22 -25.20 1.80
N LEU A 18 -16.89 -25.28 1.82
CA LEU A 18 -16.16 -26.50 1.50
C LEU A 18 -16.12 -27.44 2.70
N PHE A 19 -16.49 -28.69 2.47
CA PHE A 19 -16.34 -29.78 3.43
C PHE A 19 -15.54 -30.92 2.81
N CYS A 20 -14.90 -31.70 3.67
CA CYS A 20 -14.36 -33.01 3.33
C CYS A 20 -15.25 -34.11 3.93
N LYS A 21 -15.46 -35.19 3.17
CA LYS A 21 -16.20 -36.37 3.63
C LYS A 21 -15.22 -37.41 4.15
N ARG A 22 -15.24 -37.64 5.46
CA ARG A 22 -14.20 -38.43 6.14
C ARG A 22 -14.18 -39.88 5.66
N ALA A 23 -13.03 -40.34 5.18
CA ALA A 23 -12.82 -41.73 4.73
C ALA A 23 -12.52 -42.71 5.89
N LYS A 24 -12.07 -42.19 7.04
CA LYS A 24 -11.58 -42.98 8.18
C LYS A 24 -12.27 -42.58 9.49
N GLU A 25 -12.26 -43.51 10.45
CA GLU A 25 -12.70 -43.24 11.82
C GLU A 25 -11.76 -42.25 12.55
N PRO A 26 -12.25 -41.50 13.55
CA PRO A 26 -13.67 -41.35 13.93
C PRO A 26 -14.45 -40.57 12.85
N TYR A 27 -15.78 -40.71 12.87
CA TYR A 27 -16.72 -39.98 11.99
C TYR A 27 -16.65 -40.37 10.51
N LYS A 28 -16.37 -41.64 10.22
CA LYS A 28 -16.38 -42.14 8.84
C LYS A 28 -17.72 -41.81 8.15
N SER A 29 -17.64 -41.37 6.90
CA SER A 29 -18.77 -40.97 6.04
C SER A 29 -19.51 -39.69 6.44
N LEU A 30 -19.14 -39.04 7.55
CA LEU A 30 -19.66 -37.72 7.91
C LEU A 30 -18.81 -36.60 7.31
N TYR A 31 -19.43 -35.43 7.10
CA TYR A 31 -18.75 -34.22 6.67
C TYR A 31 -18.01 -33.56 7.84
N ASN A 32 -16.81 -33.07 7.56
CA ASN A 32 -16.03 -32.25 8.46
C ASN A 32 -15.32 -31.13 7.69
N PHE A 33 -14.83 -30.12 8.41
CA PHE A 33 -13.91 -29.15 7.82
C PHE A 33 -12.56 -29.81 7.53
N THR A 34 -11.84 -29.22 6.58
CA THR A 34 -10.44 -29.53 6.31
C THR A 34 -9.56 -29.04 7.45
N GLY A 35 -8.43 -29.67 7.65
CA GLY A 35 -7.48 -29.32 8.70
C GLY A 35 -6.93 -30.54 9.42
N GLY A 36 -5.95 -30.30 10.28
CA GLY A 36 -5.18 -31.39 10.84
C GLY A 36 -4.42 -31.01 12.10
N LYS A 37 -3.40 -31.80 12.40
CA LYS A 37 -2.62 -31.67 13.63
C LYS A 37 -1.51 -30.65 13.42
N VAL A 38 -1.29 -29.79 14.41
CA VAL A 38 -0.13 -28.89 14.43
C VAL A 38 1.13 -29.71 14.76
N GLU A 39 2.12 -29.67 13.87
CA GLU A 39 3.39 -30.36 14.02
C GLU A 39 4.39 -29.60 14.91
N PRO A 40 5.40 -30.28 15.51
CA PRO A 40 6.44 -29.58 16.26
C PRO A 40 7.25 -28.64 15.36
N GLY A 41 7.32 -27.37 15.73
CA GLY A 41 8.12 -26.36 15.02
C GLY A 41 7.34 -25.49 14.04
N GLU A 42 6.05 -25.75 13.82
CA GLU A 42 5.16 -24.85 13.07
C GLU A 42 4.15 -24.15 14.00
N THR A 43 3.73 -22.95 13.61
CA THR A 43 2.58 -22.26 14.21
C THR A 43 1.28 -22.89 13.72
N SER A 44 0.20 -22.70 14.47
CA SER A 44 -1.12 -23.22 14.09
C SER A 44 -1.64 -22.64 12.75
N MET A 45 -1.29 -21.39 12.43
CA MET A 45 -1.61 -20.76 11.14
C MET A 45 -0.80 -21.40 9.98
N GLU A 46 0.48 -21.70 10.20
CA GLU A 46 1.29 -22.42 9.21
C GLU A 46 0.75 -23.83 8.96
N ALA A 47 0.40 -24.54 10.03
CA ALA A 47 -0.26 -25.83 9.96
C ALA A 47 -1.58 -25.74 9.18
N ALA A 48 -2.39 -24.71 9.41
CA ALA A 48 -3.65 -24.54 8.69
C ALA A 48 -3.43 -24.38 7.18
N TYR A 49 -2.48 -23.54 6.75
CA TYR A 49 -2.18 -23.41 5.32
C TYR A 49 -1.52 -24.66 4.72
N ARG A 50 -0.71 -25.40 5.49
CA ARG A 50 -0.11 -26.67 5.05
C ARG A 50 -1.21 -27.71 4.79
N GLU A 51 -2.06 -27.96 5.78
CA GLU A 51 -3.18 -28.91 5.70
C GLU A 51 -4.15 -28.53 4.60
N LEU A 52 -4.48 -27.24 4.47
CA LEU A 52 -5.37 -26.76 3.42
C LEU A 52 -4.81 -27.05 2.02
N LYS A 53 -3.51 -26.83 1.81
CA LYS A 53 -2.84 -27.13 0.55
C LYS A 53 -2.78 -28.64 0.28
N GLU A 54 -2.49 -29.45 1.29
CA GLU A 54 -2.39 -30.91 1.19
C GLU A 54 -3.75 -31.54 0.87
N GLU A 55 -4.80 -31.16 1.60
CA GLU A 55 -6.12 -31.79 1.48
C GLU A 55 -6.96 -31.26 0.31
N THR A 56 -6.68 -30.03 -0.18
CA THR A 56 -7.54 -29.37 -1.18
C THR A 56 -6.80 -28.75 -2.37
N GLY A 57 -5.49 -28.57 -2.28
CA GLY A 57 -4.70 -27.79 -3.25
C GLY A 57 -4.81 -26.27 -3.12
N ILE A 58 -5.64 -25.74 -2.20
CA ILE A 58 -5.78 -24.30 -1.98
C ILE A 58 -4.53 -23.75 -1.27
N ARG A 59 -3.91 -22.70 -1.83
CA ARG A 59 -2.69 -22.08 -1.30
C ARG A 59 -2.97 -20.73 -0.66
N ARG A 60 -1.97 -20.19 0.05
CA ARG A 60 -1.98 -18.81 0.58
C ARG A 60 -2.30 -17.73 -0.48
N SER A 61 -2.00 -17.99 -1.76
CA SER A 61 -2.33 -17.06 -2.85
C SER A 61 -3.81 -17.05 -3.21
N ASP A 62 -4.54 -18.11 -2.87
CA ASP A 62 -5.90 -18.36 -3.35
C ASP A 62 -6.96 -18.00 -2.28
N ILE A 63 -6.54 -17.96 -1.01
CA ILE A 63 -7.37 -17.66 0.16
C ILE A 63 -6.55 -16.98 1.26
N ARG A 64 -7.22 -16.12 2.03
CA ARG A 64 -6.72 -15.60 3.29
C ARG A 64 -7.51 -16.18 4.46
N LEU A 65 -6.79 -16.64 5.47
CA LEU A 65 -7.33 -17.23 6.69
C LEU A 65 -7.25 -16.24 7.86
N PHE A 66 -8.32 -16.21 8.63
CA PHE A 66 -8.45 -15.45 9.86
C PHE A 66 -8.74 -16.40 11.02
N ARG A 67 -8.12 -16.16 12.17
CA ARG A 67 -8.38 -16.95 13.39
C ARG A 67 -9.77 -16.58 13.91
N LEU A 68 -10.72 -17.50 13.81
CA LEU A 68 -12.12 -17.28 14.17
C LEU A 68 -12.36 -17.47 15.67
N MET A 69 -11.89 -18.58 16.22
CA MET A 69 -12.06 -18.98 17.62
C MET A 69 -11.13 -20.15 17.95
N ASP A 70 -11.06 -20.53 19.23
CA ASP A 70 -10.50 -21.81 19.65
C ASP A 70 -11.44 -22.55 20.62
N LEU A 71 -11.33 -23.88 20.64
CA LEU A 71 -12.09 -24.77 21.51
C LEU A 71 -11.10 -25.62 22.33
N THR A 72 -11.19 -25.53 23.65
CA THR A 72 -10.34 -26.30 24.56
C THR A 72 -11.11 -27.44 25.22
N TYR A 73 -10.70 -28.66 24.93
CA TYR A 73 -11.27 -29.91 25.46
C TYR A 73 -10.35 -30.48 26.55
N TYR A 74 -10.60 -30.11 27.80
CA TYR A 74 -9.74 -30.49 28.93
C TYR A 74 -9.65 -32.00 29.17
N ALA A 75 -10.77 -32.72 29.07
CA ALA A 75 -10.81 -34.17 29.29
C ALA A 75 -9.98 -34.93 28.22
N GLN A 76 -10.06 -34.49 26.96
CA GLN A 76 -9.33 -35.06 25.84
C GLN A 76 -7.91 -34.48 25.70
N LYS A 77 -7.58 -33.43 26.45
CA LYS A 77 -6.32 -32.66 26.37
C LYS A 77 -6.07 -32.12 24.95
N ILE A 78 -7.10 -31.59 24.31
CA ILE A 78 -7.08 -31.06 22.93
C ILE A 78 -7.37 -29.56 22.92
N VAL A 79 -6.62 -28.81 22.11
CA VAL A 79 -6.96 -27.46 21.67
C VAL A 79 -7.23 -27.54 20.16
N LEU A 80 -8.39 -27.06 19.74
CA LEU A 80 -8.79 -26.98 18.34
C LEU A 80 -8.94 -25.51 17.96
N GLU A 81 -8.05 -25.01 17.10
CA GLU A 81 -8.13 -23.66 16.58
C GLU A 81 -8.91 -23.63 15.27
N ILE A 82 -9.86 -22.71 15.15
CA ILE A 82 -10.72 -22.58 13.98
C ILE A 82 -10.29 -21.38 13.17
N TYR A 83 -10.07 -21.59 11.88
CA TYR A 83 -9.78 -20.55 10.91
C TYR A 83 -10.93 -20.41 9.92
N VAL A 84 -11.10 -19.22 9.37
CA VAL A 84 -12.12 -18.92 8.36
C VAL A 84 -11.52 -18.14 7.20
N GLY A 85 -11.96 -18.41 5.98
CA GLY A 85 -11.56 -17.67 4.79
C GLY A 85 -12.58 -17.75 3.67
N ARG A 86 -12.40 -16.91 2.66
CA ARG A 86 -13.17 -16.89 1.41
C ARG A 86 -12.21 -17.00 0.24
N LEU A 87 -12.47 -17.94 -0.67
CA LEU A 87 -11.69 -18.04 -1.91
C LEU A 87 -11.76 -16.74 -2.71
N GLN A 88 -10.64 -16.33 -3.30
CA GLN A 88 -10.59 -15.12 -4.12
C GLN A 88 -11.23 -15.32 -5.50
N SER A 89 -11.09 -16.53 -6.06
CA SER A 89 -11.67 -16.91 -7.35
C SER A 89 -11.95 -18.41 -7.37
N GLU A 90 -12.77 -18.86 -8.32
CA GLU A 90 -12.96 -20.29 -8.56
C GLU A 90 -11.63 -20.95 -8.94
N MET A 91 -11.41 -22.16 -8.44
CA MET A 91 -10.22 -22.96 -8.74
C MET A 91 -10.53 -24.46 -8.66
N PRO A 92 -9.80 -25.30 -9.42
CA PRO A 92 -9.91 -26.74 -9.26
C PRO A 92 -9.36 -27.16 -7.89
N LEU A 93 -10.08 -28.07 -7.23
CA LEU A 93 -9.64 -28.69 -5.98
C LEU A 93 -8.92 -30.00 -6.28
N THR A 94 -7.92 -30.32 -5.46
CA THR A 94 -7.24 -31.62 -5.46
C THR A 94 -7.68 -32.40 -4.24
N GLU A 95 -8.30 -33.56 -4.43
CA GLU A 95 -8.62 -34.47 -3.33
C GLU A 95 -7.40 -35.33 -2.98
N GLU A 96 -7.12 -35.49 -1.69
CA GLU A 96 -6.08 -36.41 -1.22
C GLU A 96 -6.69 -37.72 -0.70
N ILE A 97 -7.18 -37.72 0.55
CA ILE A 97 -7.77 -38.89 1.21
C ILE A 97 -9.30 -38.80 1.26
N ASN A 98 -9.82 -37.61 1.50
CA ASN A 98 -11.25 -37.36 1.71
C ASN A 98 -11.83 -36.69 0.47
N ALA A 99 -13.02 -37.14 0.04
CA ALA A 99 -13.74 -36.48 -1.04
C ALA A 99 -14.14 -35.06 -0.62
N LEU A 100 -14.02 -34.09 -1.51
CA LEU A 100 -14.30 -32.68 -1.25
C LEU A 100 -15.65 -32.31 -1.85
N GLU A 101 -16.44 -31.56 -1.09
CA GLU A 101 -17.79 -31.17 -1.52
C GLU A 101 -18.13 -29.76 -1.08
N TRP A 102 -18.64 -28.96 -2.03
CA TRP A 102 -19.21 -27.65 -1.77
C TRP A 102 -20.67 -27.80 -1.37
N LEU A 103 -20.98 -27.51 -0.11
CA LEU A 103 -22.34 -27.59 0.42
C LEU A 103 -22.97 -26.18 0.49
N PRO A 104 -24.28 -26.04 0.16
CA PRO A 104 -24.95 -24.75 0.23
C PRO A 104 -25.15 -24.31 1.69
N LEU A 105 -25.17 -22.99 1.94
CA LEU A 105 -25.35 -22.43 3.28
C LEU A 105 -26.73 -22.70 3.90
N THR A 106 -27.68 -23.22 3.11
CA THR A 106 -29.02 -23.64 3.54
C THR A 106 -29.06 -25.02 4.20
N GLU A 107 -27.94 -25.72 4.27
CA GLU A 107 -27.84 -27.03 4.92
C GLU A 107 -28.16 -26.97 6.43
N ASN A 108 -28.73 -28.05 6.96
CA ASN A 108 -28.89 -28.21 8.40
C ASN A 108 -27.58 -28.71 9.03
N PHE A 109 -26.67 -27.79 9.32
CA PHE A 109 -25.37 -28.09 9.93
C PHE A 109 -25.44 -28.73 11.32
N ALA A 110 -26.62 -28.78 11.95
CA ALA A 110 -26.84 -29.46 13.24
C ALA A 110 -27.22 -30.94 13.09
N ASP A 111 -27.38 -31.47 11.88
CA ASP A 111 -27.66 -32.90 11.67
C ASP A 111 -26.44 -33.77 12.01
N ALA A 112 -26.46 -34.34 13.21
CA ALA A 112 -25.40 -35.23 13.72
C ALA A 112 -25.26 -36.54 12.93
N LYS A 113 -26.21 -36.89 12.04
CA LYS A 113 -26.08 -38.03 11.12
C LYS A 113 -25.33 -37.67 9.84
N LYS A 114 -25.14 -36.37 9.56
CA LYS A 114 -24.48 -35.85 8.36
C LYS A 114 -23.15 -35.18 8.68
N PHE A 115 -23.06 -34.45 9.79
CA PHE A 115 -21.92 -33.64 10.18
C PHE A 115 -21.21 -34.20 11.42
N ALA A 116 -19.89 -34.19 11.40
CA ALA A 116 -19.04 -34.63 12.51
C ALA A 116 -19.05 -33.64 13.69
N GLY A 117 -18.40 -34.03 14.79
CA GLY A 117 -18.10 -33.11 15.88
C GLY A 117 -19.28 -32.73 16.78
N GLU A 118 -20.31 -33.60 16.88
CA GLU A 118 -21.41 -33.49 17.86
C GLU A 118 -22.09 -32.12 17.89
N GLN A 119 -22.49 -31.63 16.71
CA GLN A 119 -23.15 -30.33 16.49
C GLN A 119 -22.23 -29.10 16.58
N ASN A 120 -20.93 -29.26 16.85
CA ASN A 120 -19.99 -28.13 16.83
C ASN A 120 -19.89 -27.47 15.45
N ILE A 121 -20.09 -28.21 14.36
CA ILE A 121 -20.11 -27.65 13.01
C ILE A 121 -21.20 -26.57 12.89
N ALA A 122 -22.39 -26.78 13.46
CA ALA A 122 -23.44 -25.77 13.47
C ALA A 122 -23.02 -24.51 14.24
N HIS A 123 -22.37 -24.67 15.40
CA HIS A 123 -21.87 -23.54 16.17
C HIS A 123 -20.80 -22.75 15.40
N ILE A 124 -19.81 -23.45 14.84
CA ILE A 124 -18.74 -22.84 14.04
C ILE A 124 -19.33 -22.07 12.85
N MET A 125 -20.27 -22.67 12.11
CA MET A 125 -20.92 -22.01 10.97
C MET A 125 -21.69 -20.77 11.38
N ASN A 126 -22.42 -20.80 12.50
CA ASN A 126 -23.17 -19.64 13.00
C ASN A 126 -22.24 -18.45 13.29
N ILE A 127 -21.05 -18.70 13.84
CA ILE A 127 -20.06 -17.65 14.09
C ILE A 127 -19.37 -17.22 12.79
N ALA A 128 -18.98 -18.16 11.94
CA ALA A 128 -18.29 -17.89 10.66
C ALA A 128 -19.15 -17.06 9.69
N LEU A 129 -20.48 -17.26 9.69
CA LEU A 129 -21.41 -16.49 8.85
C LEU A 129 -21.49 -15.01 9.28
N GLN A 130 -21.40 -14.76 10.58
CA GLN A 130 -21.39 -13.41 11.16
C GLN A 130 -20.03 -12.74 11.06
N TYR A 131 -18.97 -13.49 10.77
CA TYR A 131 -17.62 -12.96 10.67
C TYR A 131 -17.48 -12.02 9.46
N PRO A 132 -16.99 -10.78 9.65
CA PRO A 132 -17.01 -9.75 8.62
C PRO A 132 -15.83 -9.92 7.64
N LEU A 133 -15.76 -11.07 6.95
CA LEU A 133 -14.69 -11.42 6.01
C LEU A 133 -14.46 -10.34 4.94
N GLU A 134 -15.50 -9.62 4.52
CA GLU A 134 -15.35 -8.54 3.55
C GLU A 134 -14.70 -7.30 4.15
N GLU A 135 -14.96 -6.98 5.41
CA GLU A 135 -14.34 -5.88 6.12
C GLU A 135 -12.91 -6.24 6.51
N GLU A 136 -12.64 -7.48 6.90
CA GLU A 136 -11.29 -7.92 7.24
C GLU A 136 -10.40 -8.15 6.01
N ASN A 137 -10.97 -8.61 4.91
CA ASN A 137 -10.28 -8.58 3.63
C ASN A 137 -10.03 -7.13 3.19
N ARG A 138 -10.97 -6.19 3.37
CA ARG A 138 -10.72 -4.76 3.11
C ARG A 138 -9.65 -4.17 4.05
N ALA A 139 -9.64 -4.56 5.33
CA ALA A 139 -8.72 -4.11 6.36
C ALA A 139 -7.28 -4.67 6.22
N GLU A 140 -7.02 -5.54 5.24
CA GLU A 140 -5.63 -5.91 4.86
C GLU A 140 -5.38 -5.90 3.34
N ILE A 141 -6.42 -5.78 2.49
CA ILE A 141 -6.26 -5.17 1.16
C ILE A 141 -5.76 -3.73 1.34
N SER A 142 -6.03 -3.09 2.49
CA SER A 142 -5.20 -2.02 3.05
C SER A 142 -3.83 -2.53 3.53
N CYS A 143 -3.06 -3.12 2.62
CA CYS A 143 -1.72 -3.67 2.81
C CYS A 143 -0.80 -2.69 3.55
N GLY A 144 -0.78 -2.78 4.89
CA GLY A 144 -0.06 -1.80 5.71
C GLY A 144 -0.39 -0.37 5.32
N LEU A 145 -1.65 -0.07 4.99
CA LEU A 145 -2.15 1.28 4.74
C LEU A 145 -3.19 1.64 5.81
N SER A 146 -3.05 2.79 6.48
CA SER A 146 -3.98 3.27 7.50
C SER A 146 -5.31 3.70 6.87
N GLY A 147 -6.40 3.69 7.66
CA GLY A 147 -7.73 4.16 7.24
C GLY A 147 -7.86 5.68 7.07
N GLY A 148 -6.79 6.46 7.26
CA GLY A 148 -6.80 7.89 6.99
C GLY A 148 -6.70 8.22 5.50
N CYS A 149 -7.12 9.42 5.13
CA CYS A 149 -7.06 9.92 3.77
C CYS A 149 -5.65 10.44 3.45
N SER A 150 -4.93 9.71 2.59
CA SER A 150 -3.55 10.01 2.20
C SER A 150 -3.47 10.46 0.75
N VAL A 151 -2.82 11.59 0.49
CA VAL A 151 -2.78 12.21 -0.83
C VAL A 151 -1.35 12.35 -1.34
N GLY A 152 -1.12 11.91 -2.57
CA GLY A 152 0.12 12.12 -3.32
C GLY A 152 -0.14 12.97 -4.55
N ILE A 153 0.62 14.06 -4.71
CA ILE A 153 0.40 15.07 -5.75
C ILE A 153 1.62 15.14 -6.67
N ASP A 154 1.38 15.15 -7.97
CA ASP A 154 2.41 15.44 -8.97
C ASP A 154 1.91 16.46 -10.01
N GLY A 155 2.86 17.22 -10.57
CA GLY A 155 2.60 18.21 -11.59
C GLY A 155 2.34 17.56 -12.95
N CYS A 156 1.20 17.81 -13.56
CA CYS A 156 0.87 17.25 -14.87
C CYS A 156 0.47 18.32 -15.88
N ARG A 157 0.32 17.92 -17.15
CA ARG A 157 -0.14 18.86 -18.18
C ARG A 157 -1.53 19.40 -17.83
N GLY A 158 -1.60 20.71 -17.65
CA GLY A 158 -2.84 21.44 -17.37
C GLY A 158 -3.21 21.53 -15.89
N GLY A 159 -2.31 21.17 -14.96
CA GLY A 159 -2.54 21.33 -13.53
C GLY A 159 -1.79 20.29 -12.69
N TRP A 160 -2.53 19.58 -11.86
CA TRP A 160 -2.02 18.60 -10.90
C TRP A 160 -2.78 17.27 -11.02
N ILE A 161 -2.08 16.16 -10.88
CA ILE A 161 -2.68 14.85 -10.67
C ILE A 161 -2.54 14.51 -9.18
N ALA A 162 -3.64 14.08 -8.56
CA ALA A 162 -3.66 13.64 -7.18
C ALA A 162 -4.09 12.17 -7.12
N ALA A 163 -3.29 11.36 -6.45
CA ALA A 163 -3.66 10.03 -6.01
C ALA A 163 -4.13 10.10 -4.55
N VAL A 164 -5.29 9.49 -4.27
CA VAL A 164 -5.92 9.50 -2.96
C VAL A 164 -6.11 8.06 -2.52
N ILE A 165 -5.56 7.71 -1.36
CA ILE A 165 -5.79 6.44 -0.67
C ILE A 165 -6.66 6.75 0.54
N SER A 166 -7.89 6.25 0.55
CA SER A 166 -8.82 6.32 1.68
C SER A 166 -9.45 4.94 1.86
N ASP A 167 -9.46 4.44 3.10
CA ASP A 167 -10.03 3.12 3.43
C ASP A 167 -9.50 1.98 2.54
N GLY A 168 -8.20 2.03 2.20
CA GLY A 168 -7.54 1.07 1.32
C GLY A 168 -7.92 1.17 -0.16
N MET A 169 -8.71 2.16 -0.57
CA MET A 169 -9.12 2.37 -1.96
C MET A 169 -8.31 3.50 -2.61
N LEU A 170 -7.72 3.21 -3.77
CA LEU A 170 -7.06 4.20 -4.61
C LEU A 170 -8.05 4.90 -5.55
N SER A 171 -8.03 6.23 -5.56
CA SER A 171 -8.67 7.06 -6.58
C SER A 171 -7.70 8.11 -7.16
N LEU A 172 -7.95 8.53 -8.40
CA LEU A 172 -7.11 9.50 -9.12
C LEU A 172 -7.97 10.67 -9.60
N HIS A 173 -7.50 11.89 -9.37
CA HIS A 173 -8.21 13.12 -9.70
C HIS A 173 -7.26 14.13 -10.34
N LYS A 174 -7.78 14.92 -11.28
CA LYS A 174 -7.03 16.04 -11.86
C LYS A 174 -7.63 17.36 -11.39
N PHE A 175 -6.76 18.31 -11.08
CA PHE A 175 -7.12 19.66 -10.66
C PHE A 175 -6.35 20.68 -11.49
N ALA A 176 -6.93 21.85 -11.72
CA ALA A 176 -6.27 22.94 -12.42
C ALA A 176 -5.14 23.55 -11.57
N ASP A 177 -5.40 23.71 -10.27
CA ASP A 177 -4.51 24.34 -9.30
C ASP A 177 -4.70 23.72 -7.89
N LEU A 178 -3.88 24.16 -6.93
CA LEU A 178 -3.92 23.65 -5.56
C LEU A 178 -5.11 24.16 -4.73
N ASN A 179 -5.73 25.29 -5.08
CA ASN A 179 -6.92 25.74 -4.38
C ASN A 179 -8.08 24.79 -4.69
N GLU A 180 -8.29 24.47 -5.97
CA GLU A 180 -9.31 23.50 -6.38
C GLU A 180 -9.08 22.13 -5.72
N LEU A 181 -7.84 21.68 -5.62
CA LEU A 181 -7.47 20.42 -4.98
C LEU A 181 -7.85 20.43 -3.49
N THR A 182 -7.42 21.44 -2.75
CA THR A 182 -7.61 21.51 -1.29
C THR A 182 -9.04 21.84 -0.85
N GLU A 183 -9.83 22.48 -1.72
CA GLU A 183 -11.28 22.66 -1.50
C GLU A 183 -12.06 21.34 -1.65
N LYS A 184 -11.62 20.45 -2.54
CA LYS A 184 -12.35 19.23 -2.91
C LYS A 184 -11.87 17.96 -2.20
N LEU A 185 -10.61 17.93 -1.76
CA LEU A 185 -10.01 16.75 -1.14
C LEU A 185 -9.63 17.04 0.31
N PRO A 186 -10.34 16.46 1.30
CA PRO A 186 -9.80 16.37 2.65
C PRO A 186 -8.62 15.40 2.65
N PHE A 187 -7.65 15.62 3.53
CA PHE A 187 -6.52 14.71 3.74
C PHE A 187 -5.97 14.79 5.16
N ASP A 188 -5.54 13.64 5.67
CA ASP A 188 -4.82 13.52 6.94
C ASP A 188 -3.30 13.60 6.71
N SER A 189 -2.83 13.22 5.53
CA SER A 189 -1.45 13.38 5.08
C SER A 189 -1.37 13.73 3.59
N CYS A 190 -0.47 14.63 3.22
CA CYS A 190 -0.32 15.08 1.84
C CYS A 190 1.14 15.30 1.46
N LEU A 191 1.59 14.59 0.42
CA LEU A 191 2.92 14.71 -0.15
C LEU A 191 2.85 15.20 -1.60
N ILE A 192 3.78 16.06 -1.99
CA ILE A 192 3.86 16.64 -3.34
C ILE A 192 5.28 16.53 -3.93
N ASP A 193 5.38 16.17 -5.21
CA ASP A 193 6.65 16.17 -5.97
C ASP A 193 6.97 17.59 -6.46
N MET A 194 7.17 18.50 -5.51
CA MET A 194 7.58 19.86 -5.80
C MET A 194 8.41 20.40 -4.64
N VAL A 195 9.38 21.26 -4.98
CA VAL A 195 10.21 21.93 -3.98
C VAL A 195 9.36 22.78 -3.05
N ILE A 196 9.45 22.52 -1.76
CA ILE A 196 8.87 23.31 -0.67
C ILE A 196 10.01 23.81 0.23
N GLY A 197 9.94 25.09 0.59
CA GLY A 197 11.03 25.76 1.30
C GLY A 197 12.16 26.15 0.32
N LEU A 198 12.41 27.45 0.20
CA LEU A 198 13.35 27.99 -0.77
C LEU A 198 14.47 28.74 -0.06
N GLN A 199 15.71 28.33 -0.31
CA GLN A 199 16.88 28.95 0.30
C GLN A 199 16.92 30.46 0.03
N GLY A 200 17.07 31.24 1.10
CA GLY A 200 17.38 32.67 1.10
C GLY A 200 18.89 32.96 1.07
N ASN A 201 19.71 32.00 1.52
CA ASN A 201 21.17 32.09 1.57
C ASN A 201 21.83 30.70 1.38
N GLU A 202 23.16 30.67 1.25
CA GLU A 202 23.93 29.44 1.02
C GLU A 202 24.11 28.55 2.26
N GLN A 203 23.91 29.10 3.46
CA GLN A 203 24.09 28.39 4.74
C GLN A 203 22.93 27.44 5.04
N GLN A 204 21.71 27.81 4.62
CA GLN A 204 20.52 26.98 4.74
C GLN A 204 20.69 25.67 3.98
N ILE A 205 20.39 24.53 4.61
CA ILE A 205 20.56 23.21 3.98
C ILE A 205 19.24 22.73 3.38
N ARG A 206 19.31 22.27 2.12
CA ARG A 206 18.21 21.58 1.42
C ARG A 206 18.46 20.06 1.39
N PRO A 207 17.39 19.25 1.29
CA PRO A 207 17.46 17.79 1.22
C PRO A 207 18.16 17.23 -0.03
N ASP A 208 18.34 18.03 -1.08
CA ASP A 208 18.81 17.61 -2.40
C ASP A 208 20.07 16.72 -2.34
N ASP A 209 21.08 17.11 -1.56
CA ASP A 209 22.35 16.38 -1.48
C ASP A 209 22.21 15.04 -0.73
N MET A 210 21.29 14.95 0.24
CA MET A 210 20.97 13.67 0.91
C MET A 210 20.18 12.75 -0.02
N ALA A 211 19.21 13.29 -0.76
CA ALA A 211 18.46 12.54 -1.76
C ALA A 211 19.39 11.96 -2.84
N ARG A 212 20.38 12.73 -3.33
CA ARG A 212 21.41 12.25 -4.27
C ARG A 212 22.22 11.08 -3.71
N LYS A 213 22.52 11.06 -2.41
CA LYS A 213 23.26 9.96 -1.76
C LYS A 213 22.45 8.67 -1.68
N ILE A 214 21.12 8.77 -1.56
CA ILE A 214 20.20 7.62 -1.60
C ILE A 214 20.17 7.06 -3.03
N LEU A 215 20.08 7.92 -4.04
CA LEU A 215 20.01 7.52 -5.45
C LEU A 215 21.38 7.28 -6.10
N LYS A 216 22.20 6.38 -5.51
CA LYS A 216 23.49 5.99 -6.10
C LYS A 216 23.30 5.47 -7.53
N GLY A 217 24.04 6.02 -8.49
CA GLY A 217 23.91 5.69 -9.93
C GLY A 217 22.81 6.46 -10.66
N LYS A 218 21.93 7.18 -9.94
CA LYS A 218 20.85 8.01 -10.49
C LYS A 218 20.72 9.38 -9.82
N ALA A 219 21.81 9.88 -9.24
CA ALA A 219 21.83 11.17 -8.56
C ALA A 219 21.37 12.34 -9.46
N TYR A 220 21.51 12.22 -10.79
CA TYR A 220 21.07 13.23 -11.76
C TYR A 220 19.56 13.45 -11.80
N THR A 221 18.76 12.52 -11.26
CA THR A 221 17.29 12.67 -11.22
C THR A 221 16.84 13.70 -10.19
N ILE A 222 17.63 13.92 -9.14
CA ILE A 222 17.45 15.06 -8.24
C ILE A 222 17.99 16.29 -8.96
N PHE A 223 17.17 17.31 -9.20
CA PHE A 223 17.68 18.61 -9.63
C PHE A 223 18.05 19.44 -8.41
N THR A 224 18.95 20.41 -8.57
CA THR A 224 19.27 21.36 -7.48
C THR A 224 18.18 22.40 -7.37
N SER A 225 17.64 22.58 -6.17
CA SER A 225 16.61 23.55 -5.85
C SER A 225 17.12 24.99 -6.09
N PRO A 226 16.31 25.87 -6.70
CA PRO A 226 16.66 27.28 -6.85
C PRO A 226 16.52 28.05 -5.52
N CYS A 227 17.24 29.16 -5.38
CA CYS A 227 16.95 30.11 -4.30
C CYS A 227 15.61 30.83 -4.52
N ARG A 228 15.04 31.37 -3.45
CA ARG A 228 13.77 32.11 -3.50
C ARG A 228 13.78 33.22 -4.54
N LYS A 229 14.85 34.03 -4.58
CA LYS A 229 15.00 35.12 -5.58
C LYS A 229 15.00 34.60 -7.02
N ALA A 230 15.50 33.39 -7.27
CA ALA A 230 15.47 32.79 -8.60
C ALA A 230 14.07 32.27 -8.96
N VAL A 231 13.28 31.76 -8.01
CA VAL A 231 11.90 31.35 -8.29
C VAL A 231 11.03 32.53 -8.72
N TYR A 232 11.24 33.71 -8.13
CA TYR A 232 10.46 34.92 -8.44
C TYR A 232 11.02 35.77 -9.60
N GLY A 233 12.17 35.41 -10.19
CA GLY A 233 12.69 36.12 -11.36
C GLY A 233 11.76 36.02 -12.58
N GLU A 234 11.66 37.10 -13.35
CA GLU A 234 10.78 37.17 -14.53
C GLU A 234 11.45 36.52 -15.73
N THR A 235 12.74 36.80 -15.94
CA THR A 235 13.52 36.29 -17.07
C THR A 235 14.50 35.20 -16.67
N LYS A 236 14.81 34.28 -17.60
CA LYS A 236 15.82 33.22 -17.37
C LYS A 236 17.17 33.78 -16.93
N GLU A 237 17.54 34.95 -17.44
CA GLU A 237 18.79 35.62 -17.10
C GLU A 237 18.78 36.11 -15.65
N GLU A 238 17.70 36.76 -15.22
CA GLU A 238 17.52 37.20 -13.82
C GLU A 238 17.56 36.02 -12.86
N ARG A 239 16.83 34.94 -13.17
CA ARG A 239 16.80 33.73 -12.32
C ARG A 239 18.18 33.13 -12.15
N ARG A 240 18.95 33.02 -13.24
CA ARG A 240 20.35 32.54 -13.20
C ARG A 240 21.25 33.46 -12.40
N LYS A 241 21.19 34.77 -12.63
CA LYS A 241 21.98 35.77 -11.88
C LYS A 241 21.65 35.73 -10.40
N ALA A 242 20.37 35.64 -10.04
CA ALA A 242 19.91 35.53 -8.66
C ALA A 242 20.43 34.26 -7.99
N ASN A 243 20.33 33.11 -8.66
CA ASN A 243 20.79 31.84 -8.09
C ASN A 243 22.30 31.81 -7.86
N VAL A 244 23.09 32.31 -8.83
CA VAL A 244 24.54 32.43 -8.68
C VAL A 244 24.91 33.42 -7.57
N ARG A 245 24.18 34.53 -7.44
CA ARG A 245 24.45 35.53 -6.40
C ARG A 245 24.16 35.00 -4.99
N VAL A 246 23.11 34.21 -4.81
CA VAL A 246 22.64 33.75 -3.49
C VAL A 246 23.30 32.43 -3.07
N LEU A 247 23.44 31.48 -3.99
CA LEU A 247 23.89 30.12 -3.68
C LEU A 247 25.24 29.77 -4.31
N HIS A 248 25.86 30.70 -5.06
CA HIS A 248 27.09 30.44 -5.80
C HIS A 248 27.00 29.27 -6.80
N LYS A 249 25.78 28.89 -7.19
CA LYS A 249 25.47 27.75 -8.06
C LYS A 249 24.73 28.21 -9.32
N LYS A 250 25.13 27.69 -10.49
CA LYS A 250 24.40 27.91 -11.75
C LYS A 250 23.05 27.18 -11.72
N LEU A 251 22.01 27.85 -12.22
CA LEU A 251 20.68 27.26 -12.34
C LEU A 251 20.57 26.38 -13.60
N PRO A 252 20.33 25.05 -13.47
CA PRO A 252 20.15 24.16 -14.62
C PRO A 252 18.92 24.53 -15.47
N ILE A 253 18.98 24.23 -16.77
CA ILE A 253 17.85 24.49 -17.70
C ILE A 253 16.60 23.71 -17.31
N GLN A 254 16.77 22.48 -16.82
CA GLN A 254 15.67 21.62 -16.38
C GLN A 254 14.93 22.24 -15.19
N THR A 255 15.66 22.80 -14.22
CA THR A 255 15.07 23.53 -13.08
C THR A 255 14.28 24.76 -13.53
N ASP A 256 14.76 25.51 -14.53
CA ASP A 256 14.05 26.70 -15.02
C ASP A 256 12.66 26.39 -15.62
N ALA A 257 12.48 25.20 -16.19
CA ALA A 257 11.20 24.79 -16.77
C ALA A 257 10.11 24.52 -15.71
N ILE A 258 10.51 24.14 -14.50
CA ILE A 258 9.61 23.78 -13.40
C ILE A 258 9.38 24.94 -12.41
N ILE A 259 10.17 26.03 -12.49
CA ILE A 259 10.00 27.24 -11.66
C ILE A 259 8.56 27.77 -11.60
N PRO A 260 7.78 27.83 -12.70
CA PRO A 260 6.39 28.29 -12.61
C PRO A 260 5.55 27.46 -11.64
N LYS A 261 5.74 26.12 -11.62
CA LYS A 261 5.05 25.22 -10.69
C LYS A 261 5.59 25.35 -9.26
N MET A 262 6.90 25.53 -9.08
CA MET A 262 7.48 25.83 -7.76
C MET A 262 6.91 27.11 -7.17
N ARG A 263 6.79 28.16 -7.99
CA ARG A 263 6.20 29.44 -7.59
C ARG A 263 4.73 29.28 -7.21
N GLU A 264 3.96 28.54 -8.00
CA GLU A 264 2.55 28.24 -7.70
C GLU A 264 2.39 27.56 -6.34
N VAL A 265 3.23 26.56 -6.02
CA VAL A 265 3.21 25.90 -4.70
C VAL A 265 3.59 26.86 -3.58
N ASP A 266 4.67 27.62 -3.75
CA ASP A 266 5.12 28.57 -2.72
C ASP A 266 4.06 29.65 -2.46
N GLU A 267 3.55 30.30 -3.49
CA GLU A 267 2.48 31.32 -3.40
C GLU A 267 1.22 30.75 -2.73
N PHE A 268 0.80 29.53 -3.10
CA PHE A 268 -0.33 28.85 -2.47
C PHE A 268 -0.14 28.66 -0.97
N LEU A 269 1.04 28.17 -0.55
CA LEU A 269 1.34 27.94 0.87
C LEU A 269 1.53 29.25 1.65
N GLN A 270 1.97 30.33 1.02
CA GLN A 270 2.01 31.64 1.65
C GLN A 270 0.60 32.22 1.86
N ALA A 271 -0.30 32.02 0.89
CA ALA A 271 -1.68 32.48 0.97
C ALA A 271 -2.55 31.65 1.92
N ASN A 272 -2.23 30.36 2.10
CA ASN A 272 -3.00 29.41 2.89
C ASN A 272 -2.18 28.84 4.05
N SER A 273 -2.04 29.62 5.13
CA SER A 273 -1.19 29.26 6.27
C SER A 273 -1.57 27.92 6.93
N GLN A 274 -2.82 27.49 6.83
CA GLN A 274 -3.30 26.21 7.35
C GLN A 274 -2.65 24.98 6.67
N TYR A 275 -2.09 25.15 5.46
CA TYR A 275 -1.41 24.07 4.73
C TYR A 275 0.12 24.12 4.85
N LYS A 276 0.68 25.18 5.46
CA LYS A 276 2.13 25.28 5.68
C LYS A 276 2.63 24.11 6.52
N ASN A 277 3.60 23.38 5.99
CA ASN A 277 4.18 22.18 6.60
C ASN A 277 3.19 21.02 6.85
N VAL A 278 1.93 21.14 6.38
CA VAL A 278 0.94 20.05 6.33
C VAL A 278 1.01 19.36 4.96
N ILE A 279 1.08 20.15 3.88
CA ILE A 279 1.52 19.65 2.58
C ILE A 279 3.04 19.67 2.59
N GLN A 280 3.65 18.50 2.40
CA GLN A 280 5.09 18.33 2.53
C GLN A 280 5.72 17.84 1.22
N GLU A 281 6.96 18.27 0.98
CA GLU A 281 7.72 17.82 -0.18
C GLU A 281 8.14 16.36 -0.02
N SER A 282 8.12 15.62 -1.13
CA SER A 282 8.67 14.28 -1.26
C SER A 282 9.12 14.05 -2.70
N HIS A 283 9.98 13.07 -2.95
CA HIS A 283 10.50 12.80 -4.28
C HIS A 283 10.26 11.33 -4.70
N PRO A 284 9.48 11.05 -5.76
CA PRO A 284 9.07 9.71 -6.16
C PRO A 284 10.22 8.72 -6.31
N GLU A 285 11.32 9.08 -6.97
CA GLU A 285 12.44 8.14 -7.16
C GLU A 285 13.13 7.77 -5.83
N VAL A 286 13.19 8.70 -4.86
CA VAL A 286 13.74 8.40 -3.52
C VAL A 286 12.78 7.47 -2.79
N CYS A 287 11.47 7.73 -2.88
CA CYS A 287 10.45 6.86 -2.34
C CYS A 287 10.51 5.46 -2.96
N PHE A 288 10.57 5.34 -4.28
CA PHE A 288 10.72 4.05 -4.97
C PHE A 288 11.97 3.32 -4.52
N ALA A 289 13.11 3.99 -4.39
CA ALA A 289 14.33 3.36 -3.91
C ALA A 289 14.16 2.76 -2.51
N ARG A 290 13.46 3.48 -1.60
CA ARG A 290 13.18 3.01 -0.24
C ARG A 290 12.13 1.89 -0.20
N LEU A 291 11.01 2.03 -0.91
CA LEU A 291 9.95 1.02 -0.98
C LEU A 291 10.43 -0.28 -1.64
N ASN A 292 11.35 -0.18 -2.60
CA ASN A 292 11.93 -1.33 -3.28
C ASN A 292 13.12 -1.95 -2.53
N GLY A 293 13.74 -1.20 -1.61
CA GLY A 293 15.00 -1.56 -0.95
C GLY A 293 16.25 -1.38 -1.82
N SER A 294 16.09 -0.93 -3.07
CA SER A 294 17.19 -0.59 -3.97
C SER A 294 16.74 0.38 -5.07
N VAL A 295 17.67 1.16 -5.61
CA VAL A 295 17.40 2.15 -6.66
C VAL A 295 16.92 1.45 -7.94
N LEU A 296 15.75 1.85 -8.45
CA LEU A 296 15.25 1.38 -9.74
C LEU A 296 16.05 2.01 -10.88
N MET A 297 16.81 1.21 -11.63
CA MET A 297 17.70 1.74 -12.69
C MET A 297 16.99 2.00 -14.02
N THR A 298 15.79 1.46 -14.23
CA THR A 298 14.99 1.64 -15.45
C THR A 298 14.40 3.05 -15.59
N SER A 299 14.12 3.47 -16.82
CA SER A 299 13.51 4.78 -17.08
C SER A 299 12.00 4.74 -16.82
N LYS A 300 11.47 5.77 -16.15
CA LYS A 300 10.02 5.90 -15.93
C LYS A 300 9.22 6.23 -17.19
N HIS A 301 9.88 6.47 -18.32
CA HIS A 301 9.23 6.78 -19.59
C HIS A 301 9.07 5.58 -20.52
N ASP A 302 9.69 4.43 -20.20
CA ASP A 302 9.56 3.20 -20.97
C ASP A 302 8.62 2.19 -20.28
N SER A 303 8.07 1.25 -21.04
CA SER A 303 7.12 0.27 -20.53
C SER A 303 7.73 -0.64 -19.45
N HIS A 304 9.03 -0.92 -19.54
CA HIS A 304 9.71 -1.77 -18.57
C HIS A 304 9.83 -1.09 -17.20
N GLY A 305 10.22 0.19 -17.17
CA GLY A 305 10.32 0.96 -15.93
C GLY A 305 8.96 1.34 -15.33
N ILE A 306 7.91 1.48 -16.13
CA ILE A 306 6.54 1.57 -15.61
C ILE A 306 6.13 0.25 -14.94
N ARG A 307 6.46 -0.90 -15.55
CA ARG A 307 6.15 -2.22 -14.97
C ARG A 307 6.88 -2.45 -13.65
N GLU A 308 8.16 -2.08 -13.56
CA GLU A 308 8.92 -2.17 -12.30
C GLU A 308 8.29 -1.32 -11.19
N ARG A 309 7.93 -0.06 -11.49
CA ARG A 309 7.27 0.82 -10.51
C ARG A 309 5.88 0.30 -10.11
N ALA A 310 5.13 -0.23 -11.07
CA ALA A 310 3.85 -0.90 -10.79
C ALA A 310 4.03 -2.11 -9.86
N ALA A 311 5.08 -2.91 -10.05
CA ALA A 311 5.38 -4.04 -9.15
C ALA A 311 5.73 -3.59 -7.73
N VAL A 312 6.43 -2.45 -7.57
CA VAL A 312 6.71 -1.86 -6.25
C VAL A 312 5.43 -1.35 -5.59
N ILE A 313 4.60 -0.60 -6.32
CA ILE A 313 3.31 -0.09 -5.82
C ILE A 313 2.36 -1.27 -5.50
N GLY A 314 2.36 -2.31 -6.33
CA GLY A 314 1.51 -3.49 -6.19
C GLY A 314 1.69 -4.25 -4.88
N LYS A 315 2.81 -4.04 -4.16
CA LYS A 315 3.00 -4.55 -2.79
C LYS A 315 2.08 -3.89 -1.76
N TYR A 316 1.57 -2.69 -2.07
CA TYR A 316 0.70 -1.87 -1.22
C TYR A 316 -0.70 -1.72 -1.80
N LEU A 317 -0.83 -1.73 -3.13
CA LEU A 317 -2.08 -1.58 -3.85
C LEU A 317 -2.14 -2.64 -4.97
N PRO A 318 -2.56 -3.89 -4.67
CA PRO A 318 -2.51 -5.02 -5.61
C PRO A 318 -3.25 -4.81 -6.94
N GLU A 319 -4.23 -3.91 -6.97
CA GLU A 319 -4.96 -3.53 -8.19
C GLU A 319 -4.11 -2.74 -9.20
N VAL A 320 -3.01 -2.12 -8.74
CA VAL A 320 -2.16 -1.27 -9.57
C VAL A 320 -1.19 -2.11 -10.39
N THR A 321 -1.57 -2.35 -11.64
CA THR A 321 -0.73 -3.02 -12.65
C THR A 321 -0.33 -2.07 -13.78
N GLU A 322 0.62 -2.46 -14.64
CA GLU A 322 0.98 -1.70 -15.84
C GLU A 322 -0.26 -1.43 -16.74
N GLY A 323 -1.14 -2.43 -16.86
CA GLY A 323 -2.39 -2.33 -17.61
C GLY A 323 -3.36 -1.32 -16.98
N TRP A 324 -3.47 -1.34 -15.65
CA TRP A 324 -4.27 -0.37 -14.89
C TRP A 324 -3.75 1.06 -15.06
N ILE A 325 -2.44 1.28 -14.90
CA ILE A 325 -1.82 2.61 -15.11
C ILE A 325 -2.10 3.11 -16.53
N SER A 326 -1.95 2.22 -17.51
CA SER A 326 -2.19 2.54 -18.92
C SER A 326 -3.66 2.86 -19.23
N SER A 327 -4.61 2.28 -18.50
CA SER A 327 -6.04 2.61 -18.66
C SER A 327 -6.36 3.97 -18.05
N ARG A 328 -5.84 4.26 -16.84
CA ARG A 328 -6.03 5.55 -16.15
C ARG A 328 -5.36 6.71 -16.86
N SER A 329 -4.15 6.51 -17.40
CA SER A 329 -3.46 7.49 -18.24
C SER A 329 -4.31 7.97 -19.42
N ARG A 330 -4.97 7.04 -20.11
CA ARG A 330 -5.90 7.36 -21.21
C ARG A 330 -7.14 8.09 -20.73
N ALA A 331 -7.77 7.60 -19.66
CA ALA A 331 -9.00 8.17 -19.12
C ALA A 331 -8.80 9.62 -18.64
N LEU A 332 -7.70 9.89 -17.95
CA LEU A 332 -7.41 11.20 -17.35
C LEU A 332 -6.62 12.14 -18.29
N LYS A 333 -6.20 11.67 -19.46
CA LYS A 333 -5.30 12.40 -20.38
C LYS A 333 -4.07 12.94 -19.61
N CYS A 334 -3.43 12.04 -18.87
CA CYS A 334 -2.28 12.30 -18.01
C CYS A 334 -1.19 11.28 -18.35
N LYS A 335 0.09 11.65 -18.24
CA LYS A 335 1.15 10.71 -18.61
C LYS A 335 1.25 9.59 -17.58
N LYS A 336 1.85 8.46 -17.98
CA LYS A 336 1.97 7.29 -17.12
C LYS A 336 2.93 7.55 -15.96
N ASP A 337 4.01 8.30 -16.20
CA ASP A 337 4.97 8.74 -15.19
C ASP A 337 4.29 9.60 -14.13
N ASP A 338 3.54 10.64 -14.52
CA ASP A 338 2.83 11.50 -13.55
C ASP A 338 1.85 10.70 -12.65
N ILE A 339 1.16 9.70 -13.22
CA ILE A 339 0.27 8.80 -12.46
C ILE A 339 1.05 7.94 -11.48
N VAL A 340 2.16 7.35 -11.93
CA VAL A 340 2.97 6.47 -11.09
C VAL A 340 3.60 7.25 -9.93
N ASP A 341 4.07 8.46 -10.21
CA ASP A 341 4.70 9.33 -9.23
C ASP A 341 3.69 9.79 -8.16
N SER A 342 2.51 10.26 -8.56
CA SER A 342 1.44 10.60 -7.61
C SER A 342 1.01 9.42 -6.73
N ILE A 343 0.87 8.21 -7.29
CA ILE A 343 0.52 7.01 -6.49
C ILE A 343 1.65 6.64 -5.51
N CYS A 344 2.91 6.72 -5.95
CA CYS A 344 4.06 6.48 -5.07
C CYS A 344 4.05 7.42 -3.85
N LEU A 345 3.73 8.70 -4.10
CA LEU A 345 3.58 9.69 -3.05
C LEU A 345 2.39 9.41 -2.14
N ALA A 346 1.25 8.96 -2.67
CA ALA A 346 0.09 8.61 -1.85
C ALA A 346 0.38 7.41 -0.93
N VAL A 347 1.06 6.39 -1.43
CA VAL A 347 1.55 5.26 -0.61
C VAL A 347 2.50 5.76 0.48
N THR A 348 3.43 6.65 0.14
CA THR A 348 4.36 7.24 1.12
C THR A 348 3.63 8.10 2.16
N ALA A 349 2.65 8.90 1.76
CA ALA A 349 1.82 9.69 2.65
C ALA A 349 1.01 8.81 3.61
N ASN A 350 0.58 7.63 3.16
CA ASN A 350 -0.11 6.71 4.03
C ASN A 350 0.84 6.01 5.03
N LEU A 351 2.06 5.69 4.61
CA LEU A 351 3.12 5.22 5.53
C LEU A 351 3.48 6.30 6.57
N MET A 352 3.37 7.58 6.22
CA MET A 352 3.57 8.68 7.16
C MET A 352 2.55 8.67 8.30
N LEU A 353 1.27 8.37 8.03
CA LEU A 353 0.24 8.23 9.07
C LEU A 353 0.54 7.08 10.06
N GLN A 354 1.33 6.11 9.64
CA GLN A 354 1.77 4.98 10.47
C GLN A 354 3.09 5.23 11.20
N GLY A 355 3.70 6.41 11.02
CA GLY A 355 5.04 6.71 11.55
C GLY A 355 6.17 5.93 10.89
N ARG A 356 5.95 5.44 9.66
CA ARG A 356 6.91 4.62 8.89
C ARG A 356 7.74 5.41 7.87
N THR A 357 7.73 6.73 8.00
CA THR A 357 8.56 7.65 7.22
C THR A 357 9.62 8.32 8.09
N GLU A 358 10.59 8.95 7.43
CA GLU A 358 11.55 9.86 8.01
C GLU A 358 11.68 11.10 7.12
N THR A 359 12.23 12.17 7.69
CA THR A 359 12.56 13.38 6.93
C THR A 359 14.06 13.38 6.65
N ILE A 360 14.41 13.85 5.47
CA ILE A 360 15.78 14.24 5.15
C ILE A 360 15.81 15.76 4.96
N PRO A 361 16.72 16.50 5.61
CA PRO A 361 17.49 16.06 6.77
C PRO A 361 16.58 15.71 7.99
N PRO A 362 17.06 14.94 8.98
CA PRO A 362 16.27 14.59 10.17
C PRO A 362 15.84 15.80 11.00
N GLU A 363 16.67 16.85 11.01
CA GLU A 363 16.38 18.14 11.63
C GLU A 363 16.30 19.20 10.53
N PRO A 364 15.10 19.42 9.96
CA PRO A 364 14.94 20.33 8.84
C PRO A 364 14.96 21.79 9.30
N GLU A 365 15.70 22.61 8.55
CA GLU A 365 15.66 24.06 8.70
C GLU A 365 14.41 24.63 8.02
N ALA A 366 13.85 25.70 8.59
CA ALA A 366 12.83 26.49 7.90
C ALA A 366 13.49 27.52 7.00
N ASP A 367 12.85 27.81 5.87
CA ASP A 367 13.21 28.97 5.06
C ASP A 367 12.75 30.29 5.71
N ASP A 368 13.08 31.41 5.08
CA ASP A 368 12.77 32.76 5.57
C ASP A 368 11.26 33.03 5.75
N THR A 369 10.38 32.14 5.26
CA THR A 369 8.91 32.25 5.32
C THR A 369 8.26 31.20 6.24
N GLY A 370 9.07 30.38 6.91
CA GLY A 370 8.61 29.34 7.82
C GLY A 370 8.25 27.99 7.17
N LEU A 371 8.60 27.77 5.90
CA LEU A 371 8.43 26.47 5.25
C LEU A 371 9.64 25.58 5.51
N LEU A 372 9.42 24.35 5.98
CA LEU A 372 10.48 23.39 6.25
C LEU A 372 11.11 22.89 4.95
N MET A 373 12.44 23.00 4.87
CA MET A 373 13.27 22.52 3.77
C MET A 373 13.61 21.05 3.97
N GLN A 374 12.70 20.16 3.56
CA GLN A 374 12.82 18.71 3.79
C GLN A 374 12.19 17.89 2.66
N MET A 375 12.57 16.61 2.58
CA MET A 375 11.79 15.60 1.87
C MET A 375 11.32 14.54 2.87
N VAL A 376 10.03 14.20 2.85
CA VAL A 376 9.47 13.06 3.57
C VAL A 376 9.67 11.80 2.73
N ILE A 377 10.30 10.77 3.28
CA ILE A 377 10.59 9.52 2.56
C ILE A 377 10.28 8.29 3.42
N PRO A 378 10.00 7.11 2.84
CA PRO A 378 9.86 5.88 3.62
C PRO A 378 11.15 5.55 4.38
N ARG A 379 11.02 5.05 5.61
CA ARG A 379 12.16 4.50 6.36
C ARG A 379 12.76 3.30 5.63
N GLU A 380 14.04 3.04 5.85
CA GLU A 380 14.68 1.83 5.35
C GLU A 380 13.98 0.61 5.93
N ILE A 381 13.57 -0.30 5.03
CA ILE A 381 13.04 -1.61 5.44
C ILE A 381 14.27 -2.42 5.86
N HIS A 382 14.56 -2.45 7.17
CA HIS A 382 15.48 -3.45 7.69
C HIS A 382 14.84 -4.82 7.47
N GLN A 383 15.40 -5.60 6.55
CA GLN A 383 15.13 -7.03 6.50
C GLN A 383 15.67 -7.60 7.81
N GLU A 384 14.80 -7.78 8.81
CA GLU A 384 15.09 -8.70 9.90
C GLU A 384 15.23 -10.09 9.25
N LEU A 385 16.47 -10.58 9.22
CA LEU A 385 16.90 -11.88 8.69
C LEU A 385 16.50 -13.02 9.63
#